data_AF-A0A932EXB3-F1
#
_entry.id   AF-A0A932EXB3-F1
#
_cell.length_a   1.000
_cell.length_b   1.000
_cell.length_c   1.000
_cell.angle_alpha   90.00
_cell.angle_beta   90.00
_cell.angle_gamma   90.00
#
_symmetry.space_group_name_H-M   'P 1'
#
loop_
_entity.id
_entity.type
_entity.pdbx_description
1 polymer ?
#
loop_
_entity_poly.entity_id
_entity_poly.type
_entity_poly.pdbx_seq_one_letter_code
_entity_poly.pdbx_strand_id
1 'polypeptide(L)' 'CVAPGSIKSGITDATGAYIPKDADWSLFSRLMPVLPTTVESSGTGMAEPTAVAGVIAMLVSDDGAFITGTEIRIDGGTHA' A
#
# COMPACT_ATOMS: atom_id res chain seq x y z
N CYS A 1 0.28 15.19 1.33
CA CYS A 1 -0.36 14.10 0.55
C CYS A 1 -0.31 12.81 1.36
N VAL A 2 -1.14 11.83 1.02
CA VAL A 2 -1.02 10.45 1.54
C VAL A 2 -0.45 9.58 0.43
N ALA A 3 0.65 8.87 0.72
CA ALA A 3 1.38 8.05 -0.22
C ALA A 3 1.26 6.56 0.17
N PRO A 4 0.23 5.86 -0.32
CA PRO A 4 0.03 4.45 -0.03
C PRO A 4 0.97 3.56 -0.85
N GLY A 5 1.42 2.46 -0.26
CA GLY A 5 2.11 1.35 -0.93
C GLY A 5 1.59 0.02 -0.40
N SER A 6 1.69 -1.04 -1.20
CA SER A 6 1.28 -2.39 -0.79
C SER A 6 -0.13 -2.48 -0.18
N ILE A 7 -1.09 -1.78 -0.80
CA ILE A 7 -2.51 -1.75 -0.41
C ILE A 7 -3.33 -2.49 -1.46
N LYS A 8 -4.22 -3.39 -1.02
CA LYS A 8 -5.17 -4.05 -1.90
C LYS A 8 -6.12 -3.04 -2.52
N SER A 9 -6.31 -3.10 -3.83
CA SER A 9 -7.24 -2.28 -4.60
C SER A 9 -7.65 -3.00 -5.88
N GLY A 10 -8.62 -2.45 -6.60
CA GLY A 10 -8.95 -2.95 -7.95
C GLY A 10 -7.76 -2.89 -8.91
N ILE A 11 -6.85 -1.93 -8.73
CA ILE A 11 -5.61 -1.83 -9.53
C ILE A 11 -4.70 -3.01 -9.22
N THR A 12 -4.37 -3.24 -7.94
CA THR A 12 -3.45 -4.31 -7.54
C THR A 12 -4.02 -5.70 -7.78
N ASP A 13 -5.34 -5.87 -7.72
CA ASP A 13 -6.00 -7.14 -8.05
C ASP A 13 -5.90 -7.46 -9.55
N ALA A 14 -5.87 -6.43 -10.40
CA ALA A 14 -5.73 -6.59 -11.83
C ALA A 14 -4.26 -6.64 -12.29
N THR A 15 -3.31 -6.13 -11.49
CA THR A 15 -1.89 -6.01 -11.87
C THR A 15 -1.31 -7.29 -12.43
N GLY A 16 -1.56 -8.44 -11.81
CA GLY A 16 -1.00 -9.72 -12.25
C GLY A 16 -1.33 -10.07 -13.70
N ALA A 17 -2.49 -9.64 -14.21
CA ALA A 17 -2.89 -9.88 -15.60
C ALA A 17 -2.15 -9.01 -16.63
N TYR A 18 -1.54 -7.90 -16.18
CA TYR A 18 -0.77 -6.99 -17.03
C TYR A 18 0.74 -7.27 -17.02
N ILE A 19 1.21 -8.22 -16.20
CA ILE A 19 2.61 -8.61 -16.14
C ILE A 19 2.92 -9.63 -17.25
N PRO A 20 4.06 -9.50 -17.97
CA PRO A 20 4.49 -10.50 -18.93
C PRO A 20 4.57 -11.92 -18.33
N LYS A 21 4.19 -12.93 -19.11
CA LYS A 21 4.14 -14.33 -18.63
C LYS A 21 5.51 -14.89 -18.24
N ASP A 22 6.57 -14.34 -18.81
CA ASP A 22 7.97 -14.69 -18.58
C ASP A 22 8.68 -13.73 -17.61
N ALA A 23 7.94 -12.84 -16.95
CA ALA A 23 8.50 -11.97 -15.92
C ALA A 23 9.09 -12.79 -14.77
N ASP A 24 10.25 -12.34 -14.26
CA ASP A 24 10.83 -12.90 -13.05
C ASP A 24 10.07 -12.41 -11.81
N TRP A 25 9.11 -13.22 -11.37
CA TRP A 25 8.29 -12.95 -10.19
C TRP A 25 9.10 -12.87 -8.89
N SER A 26 10.31 -13.42 -8.85
CA SER A 26 11.15 -13.32 -7.65
C SER A 26 11.56 -11.87 -7.33
N LEU A 27 11.63 -11.00 -8.34
CA LEU A 27 11.98 -9.59 -8.18
C LEU A 27 10.88 -8.76 -7.51
N PHE A 28 9.61 -9.20 -7.61
CA PHE A 28 8.48 -8.52 -6.98
C PHE A 28 8.52 -8.58 -5.45
N SER A 29 9.29 -9.50 -4.87
CA SER A 29 9.54 -9.54 -3.42
C SER A 29 10.09 -8.22 -2.87
N ARG A 30 10.82 -7.44 -3.69
CA ARG A 30 11.34 -6.11 -3.33
C ARG A 30 10.27 -5.02 -3.28
N LEU A 31 9.08 -5.30 -3.78
CA LEU A 31 7.94 -4.39 -3.80
C LEU A 31 6.89 -4.73 -2.73
N MET A 32 7.19 -5.69 -1.85
CA MET A 32 6.28 -6.16 -0.81
C MET A 32 6.50 -5.39 0.50
N PRO A 33 5.45 -5.24 1.34
CA PRO A 33 5.61 -4.64 2.64
C PRO A 33 6.42 -5.57 3.55
N VAL A 34 7.16 -4.96 4.47
CA VAL A 34 7.90 -5.67 5.53
C VAL A 34 6.94 -6.09 6.65
N LEU A 35 5.93 -5.27 6.93
CA LEU A 35 4.92 -5.57 7.94
C LEU A 35 3.98 -6.71 7.49
N PRO A 36 3.49 -7.52 8.45
CA PRO A 36 2.49 -8.55 8.16
C PRO A 36 1.22 -7.97 7.53
N THR A 37 0.64 -8.72 6.60
CA THR A 37 -0.56 -8.35 5.85
C THR A 37 -1.70 -9.34 6.09
N THR A 38 -2.94 -8.89 5.93
CA THR A 38 -4.14 -9.69 6.23
C THR A 38 -4.96 -10.07 5.00
N VAL A 39 -4.67 -9.49 3.84
CA VAL A 39 -5.33 -9.83 2.58
C VAL A 39 -4.32 -10.05 1.46
N GLU A 40 -4.79 -10.65 0.38
CA GLU A 40 -3.98 -10.87 -0.82
C GLU A 40 -4.51 -10.09 -2.03
N SER A 41 -3.57 -9.72 -2.90
CA SER A 41 -3.81 -9.09 -4.19
C SER A 41 -2.77 -9.60 -5.19
N SER A 42 -3.21 -10.07 -6.35
CA SER A 42 -2.34 -10.71 -7.35
C SER A 42 -1.41 -11.81 -6.78
N GLY A 43 -1.91 -12.61 -5.82
CA GLY A 43 -1.15 -13.69 -5.18
C GLY A 43 -0.08 -13.23 -4.19
N THR A 44 -0.13 -11.97 -3.77
CA THR A 44 0.84 -11.37 -2.84
C THR A 44 0.14 -10.69 -1.67
N GLY A 45 0.75 -10.73 -0.49
CA GLY A 45 0.19 -10.16 0.73
C GLY A 45 0.16 -8.63 0.71
N MET A 46 -1.00 -8.03 0.96
CA MET A 46 -1.22 -6.58 0.94
C MET A 46 -2.01 -6.14 2.16
N ALA A 47 -1.87 -4.88 2.56
CA ALA A 47 -2.73 -4.30 3.57
C ALA A 47 -4.13 -3.98 3.01
N GLU A 48 -5.12 -3.98 3.88
CA GLU A 48 -6.50 -3.57 3.54
C GLU A 48 -6.60 -2.08 3.21
N PRO A 49 -7.54 -1.64 2.35
CA PRO A 49 -7.82 -0.22 2.11
C PRO A 49 -8.09 0.59 3.39
N THR A 50 -8.56 -0.07 4.45
CA THR A 50 -8.82 0.55 5.75
C THR A 50 -7.57 1.13 6.41
N ALA A 51 -6.37 0.62 6.08
CA ALA A 51 -5.11 1.20 6.55
C ALA A 51 -4.92 2.64 6.03
N VAL A 52 -5.29 2.90 4.77
CA VAL A 52 -5.29 4.25 4.19
C VAL A 52 -6.41 5.09 4.79
N ALA A 53 -7.62 4.53 4.87
CA ALA A 53 -8.78 5.24 5.41
C ALA A 53 -8.58 5.72 6.85
N GLY A 54 -7.93 4.92 7.70
CA GLY A 54 -7.62 5.29 9.09
C GLY A 54 -6.70 6.50 9.19
N VAL A 55 -5.67 6.59 8.34
CA VAL A 55 -4.78 7.76 8.31
C VAL A 55 -5.48 8.98 7.74
N ILE A 56 -6.33 8.81 6.71
CA ILE A 56 -7.16 9.91 6.21
C ILE A 56 -8.07 10.43 7.32
N ALA A 57 -8.72 9.54 8.08
CA ALA A 57 -9.56 9.91 9.22
C ALA A 57 -8.77 10.70 10.30
N MET A 58 -7.54 10.29 10.61
CA MET A 58 -6.66 11.03 11.52
C MET A 58 -6.27 12.41 10.96
N LEU A 59 -5.96 12.50 9.66
CA LEU A 59 -5.58 13.77 9.04
C LEU A 59 -6.72 14.79 9.00
N VAL A 60 -7.97 14.35 8.89
CA VAL A 60 -9.14 15.24 8.87
C VAL A 60 -9.71 15.53 10.27
N SER A 61 -9.20 14.89 11.32
CA SER A 61 -9.62 15.15 12.70
C SER A 61 -8.86 16.32 13.33
N ASP A 62 -9.23 16.68 14.55
CA ASP A 62 -8.53 17.68 15.36
C ASP A 62 -7.06 17.29 15.63
N ASP A 63 -6.74 16.00 15.65
CA ASP A 63 -5.36 15.51 15.83
C ASP A 63 -4.47 15.88 14.63
N GLY A 64 -5.07 16.05 13.45
CA GLY A 64 -4.40 16.46 12.22
C GLY A 64 -4.26 17.98 12.04
N ALA A 65 -4.81 18.80 12.94
CA ALA A 65 -5.02 20.23 12.71
C ALA A 65 -3.75 21.04 12.40
N PHE A 66 -2.57 20.58 12.82
CA PHE A 66 -1.28 21.24 12.56
C PHE A 66 -0.36 20.46 11.59
N ILE A 67 -0.90 19.46 10.89
CA ILE A 67 -0.18 18.67 9.89
C ILE A 67 -0.49 19.25 8.51
N THR A 68 0.47 19.96 7.92
CA THR A 68 0.30 20.55 6.58
C THR A 68 1.60 20.56 5.79
N GLY A 69 1.50 20.61 4.45
CA GLY A 69 2.64 20.71 3.54
C GLY A 69 3.57 19.49 3.52
N THR A 70 3.17 18.36 4.13
CA THR A 70 4.00 17.16 4.24
C THR A 70 3.37 15.93 3.57
N GLU A 71 4.19 14.90 3.37
CA GLU A 71 3.79 13.58 2.90
C GLU A 71 3.70 12.61 4.09
N ILE A 72 2.62 11.82 4.13
CA ILE A 72 2.51 10.65 5.02
C ILE A 72 2.53 9.39 4.17
N ARG A 73 3.60 8.61 4.31
CA ARG A 73 3.76 7.32 3.65
C ARG A 73 3.13 6.21 4.49
N ILE A 74 2.34 5.36 3.81
CA ILE A 74 1.63 4.24 4.42
C ILE A 74 1.83 3.03 3.52
N ASP A 75 2.94 2.34 3.70
CA ASP A 75 3.37 1.30 2.76
C ASP A 75 3.86 0.01 3.43
N GLY A 76 3.68 -0.11 4.75
CA GLY A 76 4.16 -1.25 5.51
C GLY A 76 5.67 -1.47 5.42
N GLY A 77 6.46 -0.43 5.10
CA GLY A 77 7.91 -0.54 4.93
C GLY A 77 8.36 -1.02 3.55
N THR A 78 7.50 -0.95 2.53
CA THR A 78 7.86 -1.31 1.15
C THR A 78 9.07 -0.50 0.62
N HIS A 79 9.22 0.75 1.05
CA HIS A 79 10.35 1.62 0.68
C HIS A 79 11.45 1.72 1.76
N ALA A 80 11.49 0.80 2.74
CA ALA A 80 12.48 0.78 3.80
C ALA A 80 13.85 0.25 3.36
#